data_AF-A0A7W2G362-F1
#
_entry.id   AF-A0A7W2G362-F1
#
_cell.length_a   1.000
_cell.length_b   1.000
_cell.length_c   1.000
_cell.angle_alpha   90.00
_cell.angle_beta   90.00
_cell.angle_gamma   90.00
#
_symmetry.space_group_name_H-M   'P 1'
#
loop_
_entity.id
_entity.type
_entity.pdbx_description
1 polymer ?
#
loop_
_entity_poly.entity_id
_entity_poly.type
_entity_poly.pdbx_seq_one_letter_code
_entity_poly.pdbx_strand_id
1 'polypeptide(L)' 'MYIIAALVIFIPMSLVFVTEFTFSSFVSKILISTSITFIILGKILTITKKNRDDISIRKDIGIIIALLIALISRLIN' A
#
# COMPACT_ATOMS: atom_id res chain seq x y z
N MET A 1 21.50 -2.49 1.29
CA MET A 1 20.04 -2.36 1.05
C MET A 1 19.29 -1.72 2.22
N TYR A 2 19.64 -1.99 3.49
CA TYR A 2 18.94 -1.41 4.65
C TYR A 2 19.01 0.13 4.77
N ILE A 3 20.12 0.75 4.37
CA ILE A 3 20.30 2.20 4.40
C ILE A 3 19.28 2.92 3.50
N ILE A 4 19.02 2.37 2.31
CA ILE A 4 18.07 2.93 1.35
C ILE A 4 16.64 2.83 1.92
N ALA A 5 16.30 1.69 2.53
CA ALA A 5 14.99 1.52 3.18
C ALA A 5 14.79 2.50 4.35
N ALA A 6 15.84 2.73 5.15
CA ALA A 6 15.80 3.71 6.24
C ALA A 6 15.56 5.13 5.71
N LEU A 7 16.28 5.54 4.67
CA LEU A 7 16.11 6.85 4.02
C LEU A 7 14.70 7.05 3.47
N VAL A 8 14.11 6.04 2.83
CA VAL A 8 12.75 6.10 2.29
C VAL A 8 11.70 6.35 3.37
N ILE A 9 11.91 5.88 4.59
CA ILE A 9 11.00 6.10 5.73
C ILE A 9 11.29 7.45 6.41
N PHE A 10 12.56 7.78 6.61
CA PHE A 10 12.96 8.97 7.36
C PHE A 10 12.65 10.29 6.64
N ILE A 11 12.76 10.33 5.31
CA ILE A 11 12.49 11.55 4.53
C ILE A 11 11.04 12.04 4.71
N PRO A 12 10.00 11.24 4.43
CA PRO A 12 8.61 11.70 4.62
C PRO A 12 8.28 11.96 6.09
N MET A 13 8.89 11.22 7.02
CA MET A 13 8.71 11.44 8.46
C MET A 13 9.27 12.80 8.88
N SER A 14 10.49 13.15 8.46
CA SER A 14 11.11 14.44 8.75
C SER A 14 10.34 15.61 8.14
N LEU A 15 9.79 15.45 6.92
CA LEU A 15 8.93 16.46 6.30
C LEU A 15 7.72 16.81 7.17
N VAL A 16 7.03 15.79 7.69
CA VAL A 16 5.85 15.96 8.56
C VAL A 16 6.20 16.56 9.93
N PHE A 17 7.43 16.32 10.41
CA PHE A 17 7.90 16.88 11.68
C PHE A 17 8.35 18.34 11.55
N VAL A 18 8.99 18.71 10.43
CA VAL A 18 9.57 20.04 10.22
C VAL A 18 8.54 21.02 9.65
N THR A 19 7.69 20.55 8.75
CA THR A 19 6.56 21.34 8.29
C THR A 19 5.42 21.05 9.26
N GLU A 20 4.91 22.06 9.98
CA GLU A 20 3.66 21.95 10.76
C GLU A 20 2.42 21.65 9.87
N PHE A 21 2.65 21.25 8.62
CA PHE A 21 1.71 20.52 7.79
C PHE A 21 1.38 19.19 8.45
N THR A 22 0.44 19.26 9.39
CA THR A 22 -0.37 18.09 9.73
C THR A 22 -0.90 17.47 8.45
N PHE A 23 -0.86 16.15 8.35
CA PHE A 23 -1.54 15.45 7.27
C PHE A 23 -3.01 15.85 7.29
N SER A 24 -3.40 16.75 6.38
CA SER A 24 -4.80 17.09 6.24
C SER A 24 -5.56 15.81 5.90
N SER A 25 -6.81 15.72 6.34
CA SER A 25 -7.67 14.56 6.06
C SER A 25 -7.65 14.20 4.57
N PHE A 26 -7.58 15.19 3.69
CA PHE A 26 -7.46 15.00 2.24
C PHE A 26 -6.14 14.35 1.81
N VAL A 27 -4.99 14.87 2.27
CA VAL A 27 -3.66 14.33 1.89
C VAL A 27 -3.48 12.92 2.45
N SER A 28 -3.93 12.65 3.69
CA SER A 28 -3.92 11.32 4.28
C SER A 28 -4.85 10.33 3.55
N LYS A 29 -6.02 10.80 3.11
CA LYS A 29 -6.94 10.00 2.27
C LYS A 29 -6.25 9.57 0.97
N ILE A 30 -5.62 10.52 0.28
CA ILE A 30 -4.89 10.26 -0.97
C ILE A 30 -3.72 9.30 -0.74
N LEU A 31 -2.83 9.56 0.23
CA LEU A 31 -1.63 8.75 0.46
C LEU A 31 -1.94 7.29 0.81
N ILE A 32 -2.92 7.06 1.69
CA ILE A 32 -3.30 5.70 2.05
C ILE A 32 -4.02 5.03 0.87
N SER A 33 -4.82 5.77 0.09
CA SER A 33 -5.47 5.21 -1.10
C SER A 33 -4.44 4.80 -2.15
N THR A 34 -3.46 5.65 -2.45
CA THR A 34 -2.39 5.32 -3.41
C THR A 34 -1.54 4.16 -2.92
N SER A 35 -1.24 4.10 -1.61
CA SER A 35 -0.50 2.98 -1.01
C SER A 35 -1.25 1.65 -1.18
N ILE A 36 -2.55 1.61 -0.90
CA ILE A 36 -3.38 0.41 -1.10
C ILE A 36 -3.37 0.00 -2.59
N THR A 37 -3.52 0.96 -3.50
CA THR A 37 -3.47 0.69 -4.94
C THR A 37 -2.12 0.08 -5.37
N PHE A 38 -1.00 0.61 -4.86
CA PHE A 38 0.33 0.04 -5.13
C PHE A 38 0.49 -1.38 -4.58
N ILE A 39 -0.04 -1.67 -3.40
CA ILE A 39 -0.01 -3.02 -2.81
C ILE A 39 -0.80 -3.99 -3.70
N ILE A 40 -1.98 -3.60 -4.17
CA ILE A 40 -2.82 -4.41 -5.06
C ILE A 40 -2.08 -4.65 -6.38
N LEU A 41 -1.52 -3.62 -7.01
CA LEU A 41 -0.74 -3.74 -8.26
C LEU A 41 0.46 -4.66 -8.10
N GLY A 42 1.23 -4.52 -7.02
CA GLY A 42 2.38 -5.38 -6.75
C GLY A 42 1.99 -6.85 -6.56
N LYS A 43 0.88 -7.10 -5.86
CA LYS A 43 0.31 -8.46 -5.71
C LYS A 43 -0.15 -9.02 -7.05
N ILE A 44 -0.84 -8.25 -7.87
CA ILE A 44 -1.29 -8.68 -9.21
C ILE A 44 -0.09 -9.08 -10.07
N LEU A 45 0.94 -8.23 -10.15
CA LEU A 45 2.17 -8.55 -10.88
C LEU A 45 2.84 -9.84 -10.38
N THR A 46 2.84 -10.05 -9.06
CA THR A 46 3.39 -11.26 -8.44
C THR A 46 2.59 -12.50 -8.82
N ILE A 47 1.26 -12.41 -8.86
CA ILE A 47 0.39 -13.51 -9.29
C ILE A 47 0.57 -13.80 -10.78
N THR A 48 0.63 -12.78 -11.64
CA THR A 48 0.82 -12.95 -13.08
C THR A 48 2.14 -13.63 -13.42
N LYS A 49 3.18 -13.41 -12.60
CA LYS A 49 4.49 -14.05 -12.76
C LYS A 49 4.55 -15.47 -12.17
N LYS A 50 3.57 -15.87 -11.35
CA LYS A 50 3.54 -17.18 -10.67
C LYS A 50 3.02 -18.27 -11.60
N ASN A 51 3.60 -19.47 -11.52
CA ASN A 51 3.10 -20.64 -12.25
C ASN A 51 1.74 -21.07 -11.70
N ARG A 52 0.84 -21.52 -12.60
CA ARG A 52 -0.57 -21.82 -12.29
C ARG A 52 -0.78 -22.88 -11.20
N ASP A 53 0.22 -23.72 -10.93
CA ASP A 53 0.15 -24.79 -9.93
C ASP A 53 0.58 -24.36 -8.52
N ASP A 54 1.00 -23.10 -8.36
CA ASP A 54 1.42 -22.60 -7.06
C ASP A 54 0.20 -22.35 -6.15
N ILE A 55 0.06 -23.19 -5.11
CA ILE A 55 -1.00 -23.13 -4.10
C ILE A 55 -1.12 -21.75 -3.48
N SER A 56 -0.02 -20.99 -3.41
CA SER A 56 0.01 -19.66 -2.82
C SER A 56 -0.74 -18.59 -3.64
N ILE A 57 -1.09 -18.86 -4.90
CA ILE A 57 -1.99 -18.00 -5.70
C ILE A 57 -3.35 -17.83 -4.99
N ARG A 58 -3.90 -18.91 -4.41
CA ARG A 58 -5.17 -18.83 -3.66
C ARG A 58 -5.09 -17.91 -2.45
N LYS A 59 -3.95 -17.93 -1.73
CA LYS A 59 -3.70 -17.01 -0.62
C LYS A 59 -3.54 -15.57 -1.10
N ASP A 60 -2.81 -15.36 -2.20
CA ASP A 60 -2.58 -14.03 -2.76
C ASP A 60 -3.88 -13.38 -3.27
N ILE A 61 -4.78 -14.15 -3.88
CA ILE A 61 -6.12 -13.69 -4.28
C ILE A 61 -6.95 -13.28 -3.06
N GLY A 62 -6.95 -14.08 -1.99
CA GLY A 62 -7.66 -13.74 -0.75
C GLY A 62 -7.18 -12.44 -0.13
N ILE A 63 -5.87 -12.18 -0.18
CA ILE A 63 -5.29 -10.91 0.28
C ILE A 63 -5.76 -9.74 -0.59
N ILE A 64 -5.79 -9.90 -1.91
CA ILE A 64 -6.28 -8.85 -2.82
C ILE A 64 -7.74 -8.51 -2.53
N ILE A 65 -8.60 -9.52 -2.32
CA ILE A 65 -10.02 -9.31 -2.00
C ILE A 65 -10.16 -8.57 -0.67
N ALA A 66 -9.42 -8.95 0.36
CA ALA A 66 -9.44 -8.26 1.66
C ALA A 66 -8.99 -6.79 1.55
N LEU A 67 -7.94 -6.52 0.76
CA LEU A 67 -7.48 -5.15 0.48
C LEU A 67 -8.53 -4.34 -0.31
N LEU A 68 -9.24 -4.97 -1.25
CA LEU A 68 -10.33 -4.32 -1.97
C LEU A 68 -11.48 -3.93 -1.04
N ILE A 69 -11.88 -4.83 -0.13
CA ILE A 69 -12.92 -4.58 0.85
C ILE A 69 -12.51 -3.42 1.78
N ALA A 70 -11.27 -3.43 2.26
CA ALA A 70 -10.72 -2.35 3.09
C ALA A 70 -10.73 -0.99 2.34
N LEU A 71 -10.41 -0.99 1.05
CA LEU A 71 -10.44 0.21 0.21
C LEU A 71 -11.87 0.75 0.06
N ILE A 72 -12.84 -0.13 -0.24
CA ILE A 72 -14.25 0.23 -0.42
C ILE A 72 -14.84 0.74 0.90
N SER A 73 -14.58 0.05 2.02
CA SER A 73 -15.05 0.47 3.34
C SER A 73 -14.52 1.85 3.72
N ARG A 74 -13.29 2.17 3.35
CA ARG A 74 -12.68 3.48 3.57
C ARG A 74 -13.19 4.56 2.62
N LEU A 75 -13.63 4.21 1.42
CA LEU A 75 -14.20 5.17 0.48
C LEU A 75 -15.63 5.58 0.90
N ILE A 76 -16.37 4.66 1.50
CA ILE A 76 -17.76 4.87 1.95
C ILE A 76 -17.82 5.68 3.26
N ASN A 77 -16.75 5.70 4.07
CA ASN A 77 -16.66 6.34 5.38
C ASN A 77 -15.80 7.63 5.36
#